data_AF-A0A0Q7TLY4-F1
#
_entry.id   AF-A0A0Q7TLY4-F1
#
_cell.length_a   1.000
_cell.length_b   1.000
_cell.length_c   1.000
_cell.angle_alpha   90.00
_cell.angle_beta   90.00
_cell.angle_gamma   90.00
#
_symmetry.space_group_name_H-M   'P 1'
#
loop_
_entity.id
_entity.type
_entity.pdbx_description
1 polymer ?
#
loop_
_entity_poly.entity_id
_entity_poly.type
_entity_poly.pdbx_seq_one_letter_code
_entity_poly.pdbx_strand_id
1 'polypeptide(L)' 'MIRIFGTALRCTDCGNQLIAPVASEFVDGGEIRHFWECDSCGTTSCTSIDIDTLAQDEQAA' A
#
# COMPACT_ATOMS: atom_id res chain seq x y z
N MET A 1 17.90 -13.44 4.02
CA MET A 1 17.76 -12.14 3.34
C MET A 1 16.34 -11.66 3.60
N ILE A 2 16.14 -10.71 4.52
CA ILE A 2 14.80 -10.17 4.80
C ILE A 2 14.53 -9.11 3.74
N ARG A 3 13.55 -9.36 2.87
CA ARG A 3 13.02 -8.36 1.93
C ARG A 3 12.17 -7.39 2.75
N ILE A 4 12.48 -6.10 2.69
CA ILE A 4 11.66 -5.07 3.33
C ILE A 4 10.57 -4.70 2.32
N PHE A 5 9.35 -5.17 2.58
CA PHE A 5 8.17 -4.85 1.78
C PHE A 5 7.59 -3.53 2.27
N GLY A 6 7.94 -2.43 1.59
CA GLY A 6 7.35 -1.11 1.81
C GLY A 6 7.56 -0.52 3.22
N THR A 7 7.18 0.75 3.37
CA THR A 7 7.14 1.39 4.70
C THR A 7 5.88 0.92 5.41
N ALA A 8 5.97 0.55 6.70
CA ALA A 8 4.82 0.11 7.48
C ALA A 8 3.74 1.21 7.51
N LEU A 9 2.59 0.94 6.88
CA LEU A 9 1.47 1.86 6.83
C LEU A 9 0.76 1.90 8.19
N ARG A 10 0.37 3.09 8.64
CA ARG A 10 -0.35 3.30 9.90
C ARG A 10 -1.67 4.00 9.64
N CYS A 11 -2.70 3.62 10.38
CA CYS A 11 -3.97 4.33 10.40
C CYS A 11 -3.73 5.76 10.89
N THR A 12 -4.23 6.74 10.14
CA THR A 12 -4.11 8.17 10.49
C THR A 12 -4.86 8.54 11.77
N ASP A 13 -5.87 7.76 12.13
CA ASP A 13 -6.78 8.10 13.22
C ASP A 13 -6.34 7.53 14.56
N CYS A 14 -5.92 6.26 14.58
CA CYS A 14 -5.51 5.58 15.81
C CYS A 14 -4.03 5.20 15.87
N GLY A 15 -3.27 5.38 14.77
CA GLY A 15 -1.85 5.02 14.70
C GLY A 15 -1.57 3.52 14.63
N ASN A 16 -2.60 2.67 14.64
CA ASN A 16 -2.45 1.23 14.53
C ASN A 16 -1.86 0.84 13.17
N GLN A 17 -1.08 -0.23 13.14
CA GLN A 17 -0.45 -0.71 11.92
C GLN A 17 -1.50 -1.33 10.99
N LEU A 18 -1.45 -0.94 9.71
CA LEU A 18 -2.22 -1.57 8.64
C LEU A 18 -1.36 -2.69 8.04
N ILE A 19 -1.86 -3.93 8.10
CA ILE A 19 -1.10 -5.12 7.72
C ILE A 19 -1.27 -5.46 6.24
N ALA A 20 -2.50 -5.43 5.74
CA ALA A 20 -2.82 -5.71 4.35
C ALA A 20 -4.02 -4.87 3.89
N PRO A 21 -4.09 -4.51 2.60
CA PRO A 21 -5.27 -3.88 2.05
C PRO A 21 -6.42 -4.89 1.96
N VAL A 22 -7.64 -4.41 2.16
CA VAL A 22 -8.87 -5.21 2.01
C VAL A 22 -9.15 -5.55 0.55
N ALA A 23 -8.74 -4.66 -0.37
CA ALA A 23 -8.88 -4.86 -1.79
C ALA A 23 -7.78 -4.08 -2.53
N SER A 24 -7.46 -4.53 -3.74
CA SER A 24 -6.57 -3.81 -4.66
C SER A 24 -7.18 -3.81 -6.06
N GLU A 25 -7.12 -2.67 -6.73
CA GLU A 25 -7.66 -2.49 -8.07
C GLU A 25 -6.55 -1.99 -9.01
N PHE A 26 -6.51 -2.55 -10.21
CA PHE A 26 -5.69 -2.01 -11.31
C PHE A 26 -6.48 -0.92 -12.01
N VAL A 27 -6.00 0.30 -11.95
CA VAL A 27 -6.59 1.47 -12.58
C VAL A 27 -5.94 1.67 -13.95
N ASP A 28 -6.75 2.01 -14.96
CA ASP A 28 -6.26 2.33 -16.29
C ASP A 28 -5.20 3.44 -16.21
N GLY A 29 -4.07 3.25 -16.90
CA GLY A 29 -2.88 4.10 -16.76
C GLY A 29 -1.75 3.55 -15.88
N GLY A 30 -1.82 2.28 -15.46
CA GLY A 30 -0.71 1.61 -14.78
C GLY A 30 -0.59 1.93 -13.30
N GLU A 31 -1.69 2.30 -12.63
CA GLU A 31 -1.74 2.56 -11.19
C GLU A 31 -2.40 1.37 -10.47
N ILE A 32 -1.85 0.93 -9.34
CA ILE A 32 -2.55 0.03 -8.40
C ILE A 32 -3.07 0.86 -7.24
N ARG A 33 -4.38 0.79 -7.02
CA ARG A 33 -5.02 1.40 -5.86
C ARG A 33 -5.29 0.34 -4.80
N HIS A 34 -4.76 0.57 -3.60
CA HIS A 34 -4.99 -0.26 -2.43
C HIS A 34 -6.03 0.41 -1.53
N PHE A 35 -7.04 -0.37 -1.13
CA PHE A 35 -8.04 0.03 -0.16
C PHE A 35 -7.71 -0.58 1.18
N TRP A 36 -7.79 0.21 2.23
CA TRP A 36 -7.43 -0.17 3.58
C TRP A 36 -8.61 0.03 4.51
N GLU A 37 -8.74 -0.86 5.48
CA GLU A 37 -9.62 -0.70 6.63
C GLU A 37 -8.80 -1.01 7.88
N CYS A 38 -8.93 -0.16 8.91
CA CYS A 38 -8.20 -0.38 10.15
C CYS A 38 -8.96 -1.38 11.04
N ASP A 39 -8.33 -2.52 11.33
CA ASP A 39 -8.89 -3.54 12.24
C ASP A 39 -9.19 -3.03 13.66
N SER A 40 -8.57 -1.91 14.07
CA SER A 40 -8.75 -1.35 15.42
C SER A 40 -9.88 -0.34 15.52
N CYS A 41 -10.11 0.49 14.50
CA CYS A 41 -11.07 1.60 14.58
C CYS A 41 -12.09 1.63 13.42
N GLY A 42 -11.93 0.77 12.41
CA GLY A 42 -12.79 0.70 11.24
C GLY A 42 -12.60 1.84 10.23
N THR A 43 -11.65 2.76 10.46
CA THR A 43 -11.35 3.84 9.50
C THR A 43 -10.86 3.26 8.20
N THR A 44 -11.44 3.72 7.09
CA THR A 44 -11.03 3.35 5.75
C THR A 44 -10.09 4.40 5.14
N SER A 45 -9.14 3.96 4.32
CA SER A 45 -8.24 4.84 3.58
C SER A 45 -7.81 4.19 2.27
N CYS A 46 -7.20 4.95 1.36
CA CYS A 46 -6.63 4.43 0.13
C CYS A 46 -5.20 4.91 -0.11
N THR A 47 -4.40 4.09 -0.77
CA THR A 47 -3.08 4.47 -1.28
C THR A 47 -2.94 4.03 -2.72
N SER A 48 -2.16 4.75 -3.51
CA SER A 48 -1.92 4.44 -4.91
C SER A 48 -0.43 4.27 -5.17
N ILE A 49 -0.08 3.31 -6.03
CA ILE A 49 1.28 3.08 -6.50
C ILE A 49 1.27 3.02 -8.03
N ASP A 50 2.20 3.74 -8.67
CA ASP A 50 2.39 3.67 -10.12
C ASP A 50 3.29 2.48 -10.46
N ILE A 51 2.79 1.55 -11.28
CA ILE A 51 3.52 0.36 -11.73
C ILE A 51 4.74 0.74 -12.56
N ASP A 52 4.62 1.78 -13.40
CA ASP A 52 5.73 2.26 -14.22
C ASP A 52 6.89 2.78 -13.36
N THR A 53 6.58 3.33 -12.17
CA THR A 53 7.57 3.79 -11.20
C THR A 53 8.18 2.62 -10.41
N LEU A 54 7.43 1.54 -10.18
CA LEU A 54 7.90 0.36 -9.43
C LEU A 54 8.87 -0.52 -10.21
N ALA A 55 8.88 -0.45 -11.55
CA ALA A 55 9.89 -1.13 -12.36
C ALA A 55 11.30 -0.56 -12.19
N GLN A 56 11.45 0.64 -11.61
CA GLN A 56 12.75 1.30 -11.45
C GLN A 56 13.49 0.92 -10.15
N ASP A 57 12.80 0.32 -9.17
CA ASP A 57 13.43 -0.21 -7.96
C ASP A 57 14.06 -1.60 -8.18
N GLU A 58 13.70 -2.30 -9.26
CA GLU A 58 14.22 -3.64 -9.61
C GLU A 58 15.51 -3.58 -10.48
N GLN A 59 15.87 -2.40 -11.01
CA GLN A 59 17.01 -2.23 -11.94
C GLN A 59 18.23 -1.52 -11.34
N ALA A 60 18.23 -1.20 -10.04
CA ALA A 60 19.35 -0.57 -9.33
C ALA A 60 20.15 -1.56 -8.45
N ALA A 61 20.26 -2.83 -8.85
CA ALA A 61 21.10 -3.84 -8.20
C ALA A 61 21.96 -4.60 -9.21
#